data_AF-A0A7S3IED4-F1
#
_entry.id   AF-A0A7S3IED4-F1
#
_cell.length_a   1.000
_cell.length_b   1.000
_cell.length_c   1.000
_cell.angle_alpha   90.00
_cell.angle_beta   90.00
_cell.angle_gamma   90.00
#
_symmetry.space_group_name_H-M   'P 1'
#
loop_
_entity.id
_entity.type
_entity.pdbx_description
1 polymer ?
#
loop_
_entity_poly.entity_id
_entity_poly.type
_entity_poly.pdbx_seq_one_letter_code
_entity_poly.pdbx_strand_id
1 'polypeptide(L)'
;MILPDLRIITEVILYCCGFQYSTELATKLVRISEFATKQLGSRTHYDFGLRALKVVVEKAGNLKLLATGIISPTSDEIEEAEAELQQYLKSLLPESKPPTNAIGLRNSRTFIVKRTQ
;
A
#
# COMPACT_ATOMS: atom_id res chain seq x y z
N MET A 1 1.82 12.81 19.88
CA MET A 1 1.94 13.31 18.49
C MET A 1 0.55 13.57 17.93
N ILE A 2 0.39 14.59 17.10
CA ILE A 2 -0.86 14.87 16.36
C ILE A 2 -0.96 13.86 15.21
N LEU A 3 -2.11 13.21 15.08
CA LEU A 3 -2.40 12.28 13.98
C LEU A 3 -2.89 13.09 12.77
N PRO A 4 -2.20 13.07 11.62
CA PRO A 4 -2.66 13.78 10.43
C PRO A 4 -3.87 13.09 9.80
N ASP A 5 -4.75 13.88 9.19
CA ASP A 5 -5.89 13.35 8.43
C ASP A 5 -5.42 12.86 7.05
N LEU A 6 -5.27 11.54 6.92
CA LEU A 6 -4.82 10.89 5.68
C LEU A 6 -5.77 11.12 4.50
N ARG A 7 -7.07 11.30 4.77
CA ARG A 7 -8.09 11.42 3.72
C ARG A 7 -7.97 12.76 3.01
N ILE A 8 -7.90 13.85 3.77
CA ILE A 8 -7.79 15.20 3.21
C ILE A 8 -6.47 15.36 2.44
N ILE A 9 -5.36 14.87 3.00
CA ILE A 9 -4.05 14.97 2.34
C ILE A 9 -4.06 14.21 1.01
N THR A 10 -4.55 12.97 1.01
CA THR A 10 -4.62 12.14 -0.21
C THR A 10 -5.53 12.77 -1.27
N GLU A 11 -6.64 13.37 -0.85
CA GLU A 11 -7.58 14.06 -1.73
C GLU A 11 -6.94 15.27 -2.43
N VAL A 12 -6.22 16.11 -1.69
CA VAL A 12 -5.51 17.27 -2.25
C VAL A 12 -4.44 16.83 -3.25
N ILE A 13 -3.65 15.80 -2.94
CA ILE A 13 -2.61 15.31 -3.87
C ILE A 13 -3.24 14.77 -5.16
N LEU A 14 -4.30 13.96 -5.06
CA LEU A 14 -5.03 13.45 -6.22
C LEU A 14 -5.66 14.58 -7.05
N TYR A 15 -6.19 15.60 -6.40
CA TYR A 15 -6.73 16.77 -7.09
C TYR A 15 -5.65 17.51 -7.87
N CYS A 16 -4.47 17.72 -7.28
CA CYS A 16 -3.31 18.33 -7.95
C CYS A 16 -2.81 17.52 -9.15
N CYS A 17 -2.87 16.18 -9.09
CA CYS A 17 -2.58 15.32 -10.24
C CYS A 17 -3.70 15.31 -11.32
N GLY A 18 -4.77 16.09 -11.11
CA GLY A 18 -5.88 16.28 -12.04
C GLY A 18 -6.87 15.11 -12.09
N PHE A 19 -6.95 14.27 -11.06
CA PHE A 19 -7.96 13.20 -11.00
C PHE A 19 -9.36 13.81 -10.78
N GLN A 20 -10.33 13.47 -11.65
CA GLN A 20 -11.70 14.00 -11.55
C GLN A 20 -12.46 13.47 -10.32
N TYR A 21 -12.19 12.23 -9.91
CA TYR A 21 -12.85 11.57 -8.78
C TYR A 21 -11.95 11.51 -7.54
N SER A 22 -11.21 12.59 -7.24
CA SER A 22 -10.21 12.62 -6.16
C SER A 22 -10.77 12.26 -4.79
N THR A 23 -11.94 12.79 -4.41
CA THR A 23 -12.59 12.54 -3.11
C THR A 23 -12.96 11.07 -2.88
N GLU A 24 -13.50 10.42 -3.91
CA GLU A 24 -13.87 8.99 -3.84
C GLU A 24 -12.64 8.09 -3.80
N LEU A 25 -11.64 8.40 -4.63
CA LEU A 25 -10.37 7.66 -4.71
C LEU A 25 -9.58 7.77 -3.40
N ALA A 26 -9.50 8.97 -2.82
CA ALA A 26 -8.85 9.19 -1.53
C ALA A 26 -9.50 8.35 -0.42
N THR A 27 -10.83 8.33 -0.37
CA THR A 27 -11.58 7.54 0.62
C THR A 27 -11.30 6.04 0.47
N LYS A 28 -11.22 5.53 -0.76
CA LYS A 28 -10.89 4.12 -1.04
C LYS A 28 -9.45 3.79 -0.65
N LEU A 29 -8.49 4.63 -1.01
CA LEU A 29 -7.07 4.43 -0.70
C LEU A 29 -6.81 4.40 0.81
N VAL A 30 -7.38 5.33 1.56
CA VAL A 30 -7.24 5.37 3.02
C VAL A 30 -7.85 4.11 3.65
N ARG A 31 -9.04 3.69 3.20
CA ARG A 31 -9.65 2.44 3.70
C ARG A 31 -8.79 1.20 3.42
N ILE A 32 -8.14 1.14 2.26
CA ILE A 32 -7.23 0.04 1.92
C ILE A 32 -6.00 0.06 2.84
N SER A 33 -5.41 1.23 3.07
CA SER A 33 -4.27 1.39 3.99
C SER A 33 -4.64 0.99 5.43
N GLU A 34 -5.79 1.44 5.93
CA GLU A 34 -6.29 1.05 7.25
C GLU A 34 -6.59 -0.45 7.33
N PHE A 35 -7.18 -1.03 6.28
CA PHE A 35 -7.47 -2.45 6.20
C PHE A 35 -6.18 -3.27 6.18
N ALA A 36 -5.18 -2.88 5.38
CA ALA A 36 -3.89 -3.54 5.31
C ALA A 36 -3.16 -3.50 6.66
N THR A 37 -3.20 -2.35 7.35
CA THR A 37 -2.66 -2.20 8.70
C THR A 37 -3.32 -3.17 9.70
N LYS A 38 -4.65 -3.32 9.62
CA LYS A 38 -5.41 -4.23 10.49
C LYS A 38 -5.16 -5.71 10.17
N GLN A 39 -5.05 -6.07 8.89
CA GLN A 39 -4.88 -7.46 8.45
C GLN A 39 -3.45 -7.98 8.62
N LEU A 40 -2.44 -7.17 8.28
CA LEU A 40 -1.03 -7.59 8.30
C LEU A 40 -0.39 -7.45 9.68
N GLY A 41 -1.06 -6.74 10.61
CA GLY A 41 -0.72 -6.71 12.02
C GLY A 41 0.64 -6.07 12.32
N SER A 42 1.03 -6.07 13.60
CA SER A 42 2.14 -5.31 14.20
C SER A 42 3.55 -5.76 13.81
N ARG A 43 3.76 -6.10 12.55
CA ARG A 43 5.10 -6.27 11.99
C ARG A 43 5.72 -4.89 11.85
N THR A 44 6.76 -4.63 12.65
CA THR A 44 7.48 -3.34 12.72
C THR A 44 8.07 -2.86 11.39
N HIS A 45 8.17 -3.74 10.40
CA HIS A 45 8.75 -3.47 9.09
C HIS A 45 7.74 -3.03 8.03
N TYR A 46 6.43 -3.10 8.29
CA TYR A 46 5.44 -2.58 7.35
C TYR A 46 4.98 -1.19 7.76
N ASP A 47 5.12 -0.24 6.85
CA ASP A 47 4.61 1.12 6.99
C ASP A 47 3.51 1.35 5.94
N PHE A 48 2.27 1.45 6.42
CA PHE A 48 1.08 1.80 5.64
C PHE A 48 0.62 3.24 5.90
N GLY A 49 1.44 4.05 6.57
CA GLY A 49 1.14 5.44 6.90
C GLY A 49 1.22 6.38 5.69
N LEU A 50 1.27 7.67 5.98
CA LEU A 50 1.24 8.72 4.95
C LEU A 50 2.38 8.59 3.92
N ARG A 51 3.54 8.09 4.33
CA ARG A 51 4.69 7.88 3.44
C ARG A 51 4.37 6.89 2.33
N ALA A 52 3.74 5.76 2.66
CA ALA A 52 3.31 4.79 1.66
C ALA A 52 2.21 5.35 0.75
N LEU A 53 1.25 6.10 1.31
CA LEU A 53 0.17 6.69 0.53
C LEU A 53 0.66 7.74 -0.49
N LYS A 54 1.57 8.64 -0.10
CA LYS A 54 2.15 9.65 -0.99
C LYS A 54 2.74 9.00 -2.24
N VAL A 55 3.56 7.99 -2.01
CA VAL A 55 4.29 7.26 -3.04
C VAL A 55 3.35 6.58 -4.05
N VAL A 56 2.30 5.93 -3.56
CA VAL A 56 1.28 5.30 -4.42
C VAL A 56 0.57 6.34 -5.29
N VAL A 57 0.21 7.49 -4.70
CA VAL A 57 -0.50 8.55 -5.42
C VAL A 57 0.41 9.21 -6.46
N GLU A 58 1.67 9.49 -6.14
CA GLU A 58 2.66 10.04 -7.09
C GLU A 58 2.85 9.09 -8.27
N LYS A 59 2.99 7.78 -8.02
CA LYS A 59 3.12 6.81 -9.11
C LYS A 59 1.86 6.74 -9.97
N ALA A 60 0.68 6.77 -9.35
CA ALA A 60 -0.59 6.83 -10.09
C ALA A 60 -0.70 8.10 -10.94
N GLY A 61 -0.23 9.25 -10.42
CA GLY A 61 -0.11 10.50 -11.16
C GLY A 61 0.78 10.36 -12.39
N ASN A 62 1.99 9.84 -12.21
CA ASN A 62 2.94 9.62 -13.31
C ASN A 62 2.37 8.68 -14.38
N LEU A 63 1.75 7.57 -13.98
CA LEU A 63 1.11 6.63 -14.91
C LEU A 63 0.00 7.29 -15.75
N LYS A 64 -0.79 8.18 -15.14
CA LYS A 64 -1.83 8.92 -15.85
C LYS A 64 -1.24 9.90 -16.88
N LEU A 65 -0.16 10.59 -16.53
CA LEU A 65 0.53 11.52 -17.44
C LEU A 65 1.11 10.78 -18.65
N LEU A 66 1.71 9.60 -18.43
CA LEU A 66 2.17 8.71 -19.50
C LEU A 66 1.02 8.26 -20.40
N ALA A 67 -0.11 7.84 -19.81
CA ALA A 67 -1.28 7.40 -20.57
C ALA A 67 -1.92 8.52 -21.41
N THR A 68 -1.81 9.78 -20.97
CA THR A 68 -2.40 10.93 -21.68
C THR A 68 -1.46 11.47 -22.78
N GLY A 69 -0.20 11.00 -22.84
CA GLY A 69 0.76 11.36 -23.89
C GLY A 69 1.25 12.81 -23.86
N ILE A 70 0.97 13.55 -22.78
CA ILE A 70 1.37 14.96 -22.61
C ILE A 70 2.85 15.07 -22.21
N ILE A 71 3.38 14.06 -21.52
CA ILE A 71 4.76 14.01 -21.04
C ILE A 71 5.39 12.73 -21.56
N SER A 72 6.36 12.87 -22.48
CA SER A 72 7.40 11.85 -22.64
C SER A 72 8.25 11.94 -21.37
N PRO A 73 8.34 10.89 -20.56
CA PRO A 73 9.16 10.99 -19.36
C PRO A 73 10.60 11.18 -19.79
N THR A 74 11.23 12.29 -19.38
CA THR A 74 12.68 12.31 -19.25
C THR A 74 13.03 11.22 -18.24
N SER A 75 13.70 10.18 -18.72
CA SER A 75 13.98 8.94 -17.98
C SER A 75 14.56 9.19 -16.59
N ASP A 76 15.28 10.30 -16.42
CA ASP A 76 16.00 10.67 -15.22
C ASP A 76 15.10 10.93 -13.98
N GLU A 77 13.92 11.56 -14.14
CA GLU A 77 13.03 11.87 -13.00
C GLU A 77 12.21 10.66 -12.55
N ILE A 78 11.95 9.71 -13.47
CA ILE A 78 11.27 8.45 -13.14
C ILE A 78 12.24 7.49 -12.45
N GLU A 79 13.48 7.39 -12.93
CA GLU A 79 14.48 6.52 -12.33
C GLU A 79 14.83 6.93 -10.90
N GLU A 80 14.90 8.24 -10.61
CA GLU A 80 15.19 8.74 -9.26
C GLU A 80 14.02 8.47 -8.29
N ALA A 81 12.78 8.77 -8.72
CA ALA A 81 11.59 8.47 -7.94
C ALA A 81 11.37 6.96 -7.75
N GLU A 82 11.68 6.14 -8.76
CA GLU A 82 11.65 4.68 -8.67
C GLU A 82 12.75 4.13 -7.77
N ALA A 83 13.96 4.71 -7.79
CA ALA A 83 15.06 4.31 -6.93
C ALA A 83 14.75 4.58 -5.44
N GLU A 84 14.15 5.73 -5.11
CA GLU A 84 13.71 6.02 -3.74
C GLU A 84 12.62 5.04 -3.27
N LEU A 85 11.68 4.73 -4.17
CA LEU A 85 10.61 3.77 -3.97
C LEU A 85 11.15 2.36 -3.75
N GLN A 86 12.08 1.93 -4.61
CA GLN A 86 12.73 0.63 -4.53
C GLN A 86 13.58 0.51 -3.28
N GLN A 87 14.29 1.57 -2.90
CA GLN A 87 15.06 1.62 -1.65
C GLN A 87 14.12 1.52 -0.44
N TYR A 88 12.98 2.21 -0.48
CA TYR A 88 11.96 2.11 0.56
C TYR A 88 11.36 0.70 0.63
N LEU A 89 10.90 0.14 -0.50
CA LEU A 89 10.35 -1.23 -0.56
C LEU A 89 11.36 -2.30 -0.14
N LYS A 90 12.62 -2.15 -0.53
CA LYS A 90 13.73 -3.04 -0.12
C LYS A 90 14.00 -2.94 1.38
N SER A 91 13.81 -1.77 1.98
CA SER A 91 13.88 -1.60 3.44
C SER A 91 12.63 -2.16 4.17
N LEU A 92 11.47 -2.14 3.52
CA LEU A 92 10.21 -2.72 4.03
C LEU A 92 10.15 -4.26 3.90
N LEU A 93 11.02 -4.86 3.08
CA LEU A 93 11.20 -6.29 2.90
C LEU A 93 12.39 -6.79 3.73
N PRO A 94 12.22 -7.10 5.04
CA PRO A 94 13.11 -8.06 5.67
C PRO A 94 12.86 -9.42 5.01
N GLU A 95 13.93 -10.19 4.77
CA GLU A 95 13.82 -11.56 4.28
C GLU A 95 12.68 -12.29 5.01
N SER A 96 11.77 -12.84 4.22
CA SER A 96 10.55 -13.47 4.69
C SER A 96 10.87 -14.62 5.65
N LYS A 97 10.92 -14.35 6.97
CA LYS A 97 10.73 -15.44 7.93
C LYS A 97 9.26 -15.86 7.81
N PRO A 98 8.98 -17.16 7.57
CA PRO A 98 7.65 -17.64 7.27
C PRO A 98 6.66 -17.22 8.36
N PRO A 99 5.37 -17.04 8.02
CA PRO A 99 4.38 -16.57 8.97
C PRO A 99 4.36 -17.48 10.19
N THR A 100 4.63 -16.91 11.37
CA THR A 100 4.56 -17.60 12.67
C THR A 100 3.13 -18.11 12.98
N ASN A 101 2.14 -17.71 12.17
CA ASN A 101 0.77 -18.23 12.18
C ASN A 101 0.54 -19.37 11.18
N ALA A 102 1.56 -20.14 10.79
CA ALA A 102 1.38 -21.46 10.19
C ALA A 102 1.04 -22.52 11.25
N ILE A 103 0.01 -22.26 12.07
CA ILE A 103 -0.64 -23.30 12.86
C ILE A 103 -1.92 -23.66 12.10
N GLY A 104 -1.88 -24.79 11.38
CA GLY A 104 -3.10 -25.55 11.12
C GLY A 104 -3.65 -25.57 9.69
N LEU A 105 -2.83 -25.55 8.64
CA LEU A 105 -3.18 -26.26 7.40
C LEU A 105 -2.55 -27.66 7.42
N ARG A 106 -2.96 -28.48 8.41
CA ARG A 106 -2.75 -29.93 8.36
C ARG A 106 -4.02 -30.53 7.75
N ASN A 107 -3.92 -30.85 6.47
CA ASN A 107 -4.66 -31.89 5.74
C ASN A 107 -6.11 -32.16 6.20
N SER A 108 -7.06 -31.79 5.34
CA SER A 108 -8.47 -32.24 5.38
C SER A 108 -8.64 -33.74 5.09
N ARG A 109 -7.89 -34.62 5.76
CA ARG A 109 -8.08 -36.07 5.73
C ARG A 109 -8.37 -36.71 7.08
N THR A 110 -8.60 -35.92 8.13
CA THR A 110 -9.02 -36.49 9.42
C THR A 110 -10.30 -35.84 9.90
N PHE A 111 -11.40 -36.19 9.22
CA PHE A 111 -12.70 -36.26 9.89
C PHE A 111 -12.61 -37.40 10.91
N ILE A 112 -12.19 -37.11 12.14
CA ILE A 112 -12.52 -37.94 13.28
C ILE A 112 -13.24 -37.06 14.28
N VAL A 113 -14.54 -37.29 14.34
CA VAL A 113 -15.47 -36.91 15.37
C VAL A 113 -14.81 -37.04 16.74
N LYS A 114 -14.62 -35.91 17.43
CA LYS A 114 -14.67 -35.86 18.88
C LYS A 114 -15.46 -34.62 19.30
N ARG A 115 -16.79 -34.75 19.26
CA ARG A 115 -17.63 -34.09 20.27
C ARG A 115 -17.47 -34.89 21.56
N THR A 116 -16.94 -34.24 22.57
CA THR A 116 -17.06 -34.64 23.97
C THR A 116 -18.42 -34.20 24.50
N GLN A 117 -19.04 -35.11 25.24
CA GLN A 117 -20.37 -35.07 25.90
C GLN A 117 -21.58 -35.27 24.99
#